data_AF-A0A958GL31-F1
#
_entry.id   AF-A0A958GL31-F1
#
_cell.length_a   1.000
_cell.length_b   1.000
_cell.length_c   1.000
_cell.angle_alpha   90.00
_cell.angle_beta   90.00
_cell.angle_gamma   90.00
#
_symmetry.space_group_name_H-M   'P 1'
#
loop_
_entity.id
_entity.type
_entity.pdbx_description
1 polymer ?
#
loop_
_entity_poly.entity_id
_entity_poly.type
_entity_poly.pdbx_seq_one_letter_code
_entity_poly.pdbx_strand_id
1 'polypeptide(L)'
;FFFFLKPAKKPAKKGQPRNANKNEIFLSASLLAQYLFAKAPVEFLEAKSSENLIEICRSVKSEFDAFIQADTPLTVRIDWKGDFAAAYIILGDRPFIVNSTRECIVARGVSLNVYLHPIIIRDGQRISCAYVELKDINREECDLLKVQLEQTLEHLILVTDDFTPMLVQVETVARLLESKSSDSLYPVKERRETLQFLRWLSDGGFIFSGLSVWKPLSESEFSEGSHQFSERDVILGIHKLSSTYGRQLAEELQEDLTLASRSDQLFSMSKLRTESLIQKRLRLVNITIRERSTDGKCVTFYQISGLLTSKALSEESSSVPILRQKLKDLLDIEGAIEQSHDYKSMINIFNAMPKEEALQLDTPDLQSLVHTALYIQNNNESAVSIREVQSGRSVLALVVIPRDRFNSETRKKLQSHIEKLFNASSESSEYYLDMSNKGFARLYFSVLVSDSFSVNLNLQSLKDDIRVLIRDWREQLRDRIFSSELFDSPHEMWNVYGHAFGEDYVKLQRTDEAEQD
;
A
#
# COMPACT_ATOMS: atom_id res chain seq x y z
N PHE A 1 9.59 -16.60 -3.78
CA PHE A 1 9.08 -15.86 -2.59
C PHE A 1 8.12 -16.70 -1.73
N PHE A 2 7.33 -17.64 -2.29
CA PHE A 2 6.42 -18.54 -1.55
C PHE A 2 7.05 -19.57 -0.60
N PHE A 3 8.37 -19.81 -0.68
CA PHE A 3 9.03 -20.86 0.10
C PHE A 3 9.39 -20.49 1.56
N PHE A 4 9.19 -19.23 1.98
CA PHE A 4 9.59 -18.75 3.32
C PHE A 4 8.46 -18.68 4.35
N LEU A 5 7.21 -18.97 3.98
CA LEU A 5 6.05 -18.93 4.88
C LEU A 5 5.72 -20.32 5.46
N LYS A 6 6.68 -20.99 6.12
CA LYS A 6 6.32 -22.10 7.01
C LYS A 6 5.86 -21.52 8.36
N PRO A 7 4.69 -21.93 8.88
CA PRO A 7 4.20 -21.39 10.14
C PRO A 7 5.17 -21.70 11.29
N ALA A 8 5.38 -20.74 12.18
CA ALA A 8 5.96 -21.00 13.48
C ALA A 8 5.09 -22.08 14.17
N LYS A 9 5.70 -23.21 14.57
CA LYS A 9 4.98 -24.25 15.31
C LYS A 9 4.44 -23.65 16.61
N LYS A 10 3.14 -23.82 16.87
CA LYS A 10 2.53 -23.55 18.20
C LYS A 10 3.35 -24.24 19.30
N PRO A 11 3.52 -23.60 20.48
CA PRO A 11 4.16 -24.27 21.61
C PRO A 11 3.36 -25.52 22.00
N ALA A 12 4.05 -26.66 22.07
CA ALA A 12 3.44 -27.93 22.41
C ALA A 12 2.92 -27.92 23.86
N LYS A 13 1.72 -28.48 24.08
CA LYS A 13 1.16 -28.69 25.42
C LYS A 13 2.09 -29.57 26.27
N LYS A 14 2.24 -29.16 27.54
CA LYS A 14 3.03 -29.75 28.64
C LYS A 14 3.19 -31.28 28.58
N GLY A 15 4.43 -31.72 28.35
CA GLY A 15 4.96 -33.03 28.74
C GLY A 15 6.08 -32.85 29.76
N GLN A 16 6.14 -33.74 30.76
CA GLN A 16 7.04 -33.72 31.93
C GLN A 16 8.53 -33.45 31.60
N PRO A 17 9.30 -32.86 32.53
CA PRO A 17 10.66 -32.41 32.26
C PRO A 17 11.61 -33.61 32.16
N ARG A 18 12.18 -33.83 30.96
CA ARG A 18 13.45 -34.54 30.84
C ARG A 18 14.55 -33.59 31.28
N ASN A 19 15.37 -34.02 32.24
CA ASN A 19 16.58 -33.34 32.71
C ASN A 19 17.48 -32.96 31.53
N ALA A 20 17.36 -31.72 31.05
CA ALA A 20 18.35 -31.08 30.21
C ALA A 20 19.39 -30.41 31.13
N ASN A 21 20.67 -30.64 30.84
CA ASN A 21 21.78 -30.04 31.54
C ASN A 21 21.62 -28.51 31.62
N LYS A 22 21.69 -27.94 32.83
CA LYS A 22 21.57 -26.49 33.06
C LYS A 22 22.66 -25.64 32.37
N ASN A 23 23.68 -26.27 31.77
CA ASN A 23 24.76 -25.59 31.05
C ASN A 23 24.48 -25.33 29.55
N GLU A 24 23.36 -25.80 28.98
CA GLU A 24 22.93 -25.46 27.61
C GLU A 24 22.01 -24.22 27.56
N ILE A 25 21.78 -23.55 28.70
CA ILE A 25 20.67 -22.59 28.87
C ILE A 25 20.95 -21.20 28.24
N PHE A 26 22.21 -20.85 27.96
CA PHE A 26 22.58 -19.51 27.48
C PHE A 26 23.47 -19.56 26.24
N LEU A 27 23.06 -18.81 25.20
CA LEU A 27 23.89 -18.55 24.03
C LEU A 27 25.20 -17.87 24.50
N SER A 28 26.37 -18.42 24.14
CA SER A 28 27.64 -17.79 24.52
C SER A 28 27.81 -16.46 23.81
N ALA A 29 28.48 -15.49 24.46
CA ALA A 29 28.72 -14.17 23.86
C ALA A 29 29.54 -14.28 22.55
N SER A 30 30.49 -15.22 22.49
CA SER A 30 31.28 -15.47 21.28
C SER A 30 30.42 -15.97 20.12
N LEU A 31 29.49 -16.89 20.38
CA LEU A 31 28.59 -17.41 19.35
C LEU A 31 27.60 -16.33 18.88
N LEU A 32 27.07 -15.51 19.81
CA LEU A 32 26.23 -14.37 19.44
C LEU A 32 26.97 -13.36 18.57
N ALA A 33 28.22 -13.02 18.91
CA ALA A 33 29.04 -12.10 18.14
C ALA A 33 29.24 -12.59 16.71
N GLN A 34 29.49 -13.90 16.53
CA GLN A 34 29.59 -14.50 15.20
C GLN A 34 28.29 -14.32 14.41
N TYR A 35 27.13 -14.58 15.00
CA TYR A 35 25.86 -14.37 14.31
C TYR A 35 25.60 -12.90 13.98
N LEU A 36 25.81 -12.01 14.96
CA LEU A 36 25.49 -10.60 14.87
C LEU A 36 26.34 -9.89 13.81
N PHE A 37 27.64 -10.18 13.78
CA PHE A 37 28.59 -9.49 12.91
C PHE A 37 28.91 -10.22 11.60
N ALA A 38 28.46 -11.48 11.41
CA ALA A 38 28.70 -12.23 10.17
C ALA A 38 28.20 -11.52 8.89
N LYS A 39 27.20 -10.64 9.02
CA LYS A 39 26.65 -9.86 7.90
C LYS A 39 26.74 -8.34 8.14
N ALA A 40 27.57 -7.92 9.08
CA ALA A 40 27.80 -6.49 9.30
C ALA A 40 28.55 -5.89 8.10
N PRO A 41 28.22 -4.65 7.68
CA PRO A 41 29.02 -3.93 6.69
C PRO A 41 30.47 -3.80 7.16
N VAL A 42 31.42 -3.90 6.22
CA VAL A 42 32.86 -3.83 6.56
C VAL A 42 33.18 -2.45 7.13
N GLU A 43 32.61 -1.40 6.55
CA GLU A 43 32.78 -0.01 6.98
C GLU A 43 32.30 0.20 8.41
N PHE A 44 31.23 -0.49 8.82
CA PHE A 44 30.75 -0.45 10.20
C PHE A 44 31.74 -1.12 11.16
N LEU A 45 32.31 -2.28 10.77
CA LEU A 45 33.28 -2.99 11.60
C LEU A 45 34.59 -2.20 11.74
N GLU A 46 35.05 -1.57 10.67
CA GLU A 46 36.27 -0.76 10.66
C GLU A 46 36.11 0.56 11.45
N ALA A 47 34.91 1.14 11.46
CA ALA A 47 34.62 2.38 12.20
C ALA A 47 34.44 2.18 13.71
N LYS A 48 34.36 0.93 14.21
CA LYS A 48 34.11 0.64 15.64
C LYS A 48 35.36 0.04 16.29
N SER A 49 35.69 0.53 17.50
CA SER A 49 36.72 -0.11 18.33
C SER A 49 36.27 -1.50 18.79
N SER A 50 37.24 -2.32 19.20
CA SER A 50 36.95 -3.65 19.77
C SER A 50 36.06 -3.55 21.01
N GLU A 51 36.27 -2.54 21.86
CA GLU A 51 35.45 -2.28 23.04
C GLU A 51 33.99 -1.97 22.66
N ASN A 52 33.76 -1.16 21.62
CA ASN A 52 32.42 -0.82 21.14
C ASN A 52 31.69 -2.05 20.60
N LEU A 53 32.37 -2.90 19.81
CA LEU A 53 31.79 -4.14 19.28
C LEU A 53 31.43 -5.12 20.41
N ILE A 54 32.28 -5.19 21.44
CA ILE A 54 32.00 -6.00 22.64
C ILE A 54 30.79 -5.44 23.41
N GLU A 55 30.68 -4.12 23.58
CA GLU A 55 29.52 -3.50 24.23
C GLU A 55 28.22 -3.84 23.50
N ILE A 56 28.19 -3.65 22.17
CA ILE A 56 27.03 -3.99 21.34
C ILE A 56 26.65 -5.44 21.54
N CYS A 57 27.61 -6.37 21.46
CA CYS A 57 27.35 -7.79 21.65
C CYS A 57 26.80 -8.10 23.05
N ARG A 58 27.31 -7.45 24.11
CA ARG A 58 26.81 -7.62 25.48
C ARG A 58 25.38 -7.11 25.63
N SER A 59 25.07 -5.93 25.08
CA SER A 59 23.73 -5.35 25.14
C SER A 59 22.72 -6.22 24.40
N VAL A 60 23.02 -6.66 23.17
CA VAL A 60 22.17 -7.59 22.41
C VAL A 60 21.96 -8.89 23.18
N LYS A 61 23.02 -9.43 23.80
CA LYS A 61 22.92 -10.65 24.61
C LYS A 61 21.99 -10.45 25.82
N SER A 62 22.12 -9.32 26.52
CA SER A 62 21.31 -8.99 27.69
C SER A 62 19.82 -8.95 27.32
N GLU A 63 19.48 -8.26 26.22
CA GLU A 63 18.09 -8.20 25.75
C GLU A 63 17.59 -9.58 25.30
N PHE A 64 18.44 -10.37 24.64
CA PHE A 64 18.07 -11.72 24.22
C PHE A 64 17.79 -12.64 25.43
N ASP A 65 18.65 -12.62 26.44
CA ASP A 65 18.46 -13.39 27.65
C ASP A 65 17.18 -12.95 28.39
N ALA A 66 16.92 -11.63 28.47
CA ALA A 66 15.71 -11.09 29.08
C ALA A 66 14.44 -11.49 28.32
N PHE A 67 14.45 -11.43 26.98
CA PHE A 67 13.37 -11.89 26.12
C PHE A 67 13.02 -13.37 26.41
N ILE A 68 14.03 -14.24 26.50
CA ILE A 68 13.84 -15.65 26.81
C ILE A 68 13.28 -15.87 28.21
N GLN A 69 13.78 -15.13 29.21
CA GLN A 69 13.36 -15.28 30.60
C GLN A 69 11.93 -14.78 30.83
N ALA A 70 11.54 -13.70 30.15
CA ALA A 70 10.24 -13.07 30.30
C ALA A 70 9.11 -13.81 29.56
N ASP A 71 9.45 -14.67 28.58
CA ASP A 71 8.48 -15.35 27.69
C ASP A 71 7.49 -14.36 27.03
N THR A 72 8.02 -13.19 26.64
CA THR A 72 7.26 -12.13 25.94
C THR A 72 7.27 -12.37 24.43
N PRO A 73 6.19 -12.04 23.69
CA PRO A 73 6.19 -12.18 22.23
C PRO A 73 7.12 -11.19 21.51
N LEU A 74 7.51 -10.10 22.18
CA LEU A 74 8.27 -8.99 21.62
C LEU A 74 9.09 -8.27 22.71
N THR A 75 10.28 -7.81 22.35
CA THR A 75 11.07 -6.83 23.10
C THR A 75 11.56 -5.75 22.15
N VAL A 76 11.33 -4.50 22.50
CA VAL A 76 11.91 -3.32 21.85
C VAL A 76 12.53 -2.44 22.92
N ARG A 77 13.81 -2.12 22.76
CA ARG A 77 14.50 -1.14 23.60
C ARG A 77 15.23 -0.15 22.70
N ILE A 78 15.21 1.13 23.05
CA ILE A 78 16.02 2.15 22.39
C ILE A 78 16.83 2.88 23.46
N ASP A 79 18.15 2.85 23.32
CA ASP A 79 19.06 3.56 24.21
C ASP A 79 19.65 4.77 23.50
N TRP A 80 19.45 5.96 24.09
CA TRP A 80 20.17 7.16 23.69
C TRP A 80 21.63 7.08 24.13
N LYS A 81 22.57 7.24 23.18
CA LYS A 81 24.02 7.15 23.41
C LYS A 81 24.74 8.51 23.30
N GLY A 82 24.00 9.61 23.18
CA GLY A 82 24.55 10.97 23.12
C GLY A 82 24.63 11.52 21.70
N ASP A 83 25.30 10.80 20.80
CA ASP A 83 25.44 11.22 19.39
C ASP A 83 24.60 10.36 18.43
N PHE A 84 24.04 9.26 18.94
CA PHE A 84 23.23 8.30 18.20
C PHE A 84 22.31 7.55 19.18
N ALA A 85 21.36 6.77 18.64
CA ALA A 85 20.57 5.84 19.44
C ALA A 85 20.79 4.38 18.98
N ALA A 86 20.71 3.44 19.91
CA ALA A 86 20.80 2.02 19.64
C ALA A 86 19.45 1.35 19.93
N ALA A 87 18.80 0.82 18.91
CA ALA A 87 17.57 0.04 19.04
C ALA A 87 17.88 -1.47 19.04
N TYR A 88 17.26 -2.19 19.98
CA TYR A 88 17.33 -3.63 20.15
C TYR A 88 15.93 -4.19 19.96
N ILE A 89 15.75 -5.10 18.99
CA ILE A 89 14.43 -5.63 18.62
C ILE A 89 14.50 -7.15 18.61
N ILE A 90 13.73 -7.81 19.47
CA ILE A 90 13.77 -9.27 19.61
C ILE A 90 12.36 -9.83 19.59
N LEU A 91 12.14 -10.80 18.71
CA LEU A 91 10.87 -11.51 18.54
C LEU A 91 11.08 -12.85 17.82
N GLY A 92 10.07 -13.72 17.87
CA GLY A 92 10.05 -14.91 17.02
C GLY A 92 10.18 -14.55 15.54
N ASP A 93 11.11 -15.19 14.83
CA ASP A 93 11.42 -14.92 13.43
C ASP A 93 10.18 -15.08 12.55
N ARG A 94 9.92 -14.06 11.74
CA ARG A 94 8.73 -13.97 10.90
C ARG A 94 8.98 -13.04 9.70
N PRO A 95 8.19 -13.17 8.62
CA PRO A 95 8.30 -12.28 7.47
C PRO A 95 8.14 -10.80 7.84
N PHE A 96 8.70 -9.92 7.02
CA PHE A 96 8.53 -8.46 7.06
C PHE A 96 9.12 -7.69 8.25
N ILE A 97 9.74 -8.32 9.25
CA ILE A 97 10.38 -7.62 10.40
C ILE A 97 11.26 -6.45 9.92
N VAL A 98 12.21 -6.74 9.05
CA VAL A 98 13.20 -5.77 8.61
C VAL A 98 12.57 -4.61 7.83
N ASN A 99 11.66 -4.90 6.89
CA ASN A 99 11.04 -3.83 6.10
C ASN A 99 10.09 -2.98 6.95
N SER A 100 9.22 -3.61 7.77
CA SER A 100 8.28 -2.87 8.61
C SER A 100 8.99 -1.95 9.62
N THR A 101 10.08 -2.41 10.22
CA THR A 101 10.86 -1.59 11.17
C THR A 101 11.63 -0.47 10.48
N ARG A 102 12.22 -0.72 9.30
CA ARG A 102 12.88 0.32 8.50
C ARG A 102 11.92 1.42 8.06
N GLU A 103 10.76 1.04 7.53
CA GLU A 103 9.72 2.01 7.14
C GLU A 103 9.22 2.81 8.35
N CYS A 104 9.06 2.17 9.51
CA CYS A 104 8.69 2.86 10.75
C CYS A 104 9.73 3.91 11.15
N ILE A 105 11.02 3.59 11.06
CA ILE A 105 12.13 4.50 11.38
C ILE A 105 12.19 5.66 10.38
N VAL A 106 12.21 5.35 9.08
CA VAL A 106 12.36 6.36 8.01
C VAL A 106 11.15 7.30 7.96
N ALA A 107 9.95 6.83 8.26
CA ALA A 107 8.75 7.67 8.33
C ALA A 107 8.83 8.79 9.39
N ARG A 108 9.78 8.70 10.35
CA ARG A 108 10.06 9.76 11.31
C ARG A 108 11.19 10.71 10.89
N GLY A 109 11.76 10.53 9.70
CA GLY A 109 12.95 11.26 9.26
C GLY A 109 14.23 10.82 9.99
N VAL A 110 14.21 9.68 10.69
CA VAL A 110 15.37 9.15 11.42
C VAL A 110 16.28 8.39 10.46
N SER A 111 17.56 8.75 10.43
CA SER A 111 18.57 8.12 9.59
C SER A 111 19.03 6.79 10.17
N LEU A 112 19.17 5.78 9.31
CA LEU A 112 19.59 4.44 9.71
C LEU A 112 21.06 4.22 9.34
N ASN A 113 21.94 4.11 10.35
CA ASN A 113 23.38 3.94 10.14
C ASN A 113 23.78 2.47 9.92
N VAL A 114 23.26 1.56 10.74
CA VAL A 114 23.44 0.11 10.54
C VAL A 114 22.20 -0.67 10.96
N TYR A 115 21.92 -1.78 10.30
CA TYR A 115 20.87 -2.73 10.67
C TYR A 115 21.44 -4.15 10.67
N LEU A 116 21.71 -4.68 11.85
CA LEU A 116 22.14 -6.07 12.03
C LEU A 116 20.92 -6.91 12.42
N HIS A 117 20.72 -8.05 11.77
CA HIS A 117 19.56 -8.92 11.99
C HIS A 117 19.92 -10.41 11.91
N PRO A 118 20.71 -10.92 12.87
CA PRO A 118 20.87 -12.36 13.01
C PRO A 118 19.55 -13.06 13.34
N ILE A 119 19.43 -14.28 12.81
CA ILE A 119 18.40 -15.23 13.20
C ILE A 119 19.09 -16.32 14.01
N ILE A 120 18.66 -16.48 15.26
CA ILE A 120 19.21 -17.43 16.21
C ILE A 120 18.24 -18.61 16.31
N ILE A 121 18.76 -19.84 16.23
CA ILE A 121 17.96 -21.05 16.40
C ILE A 121 18.14 -21.55 17.83
N ARG A 122 17.04 -21.66 18.58
CA ARG A 122 17.00 -22.16 19.95
C ARG A 122 15.83 -23.12 20.11
N ASP A 123 16.08 -24.33 20.61
CA ASP A 123 15.05 -25.35 20.84
C ASP A 123 14.13 -25.61 19.62
N GLY A 124 14.69 -25.48 18.41
CA GLY A 124 13.98 -25.60 17.14
C GLY A 124 13.13 -24.38 16.74
N GLN A 125 13.09 -23.33 17.55
CA GLN A 125 12.48 -22.05 17.24
C GLN A 125 13.51 -21.08 16.66
N ARG A 126 13.07 -20.26 15.71
CA ARG A 126 13.89 -19.17 15.14
C ARG A 126 13.52 -17.87 15.83
N ILE A 127 14.53 -17.14 16.29
CA ILE A 127 14.38 -15.86 16.97
C ILE A 127 15.16 -14.83 16.18
N SER A 128 14.46 -13.79 15.74
CA SER A 128 15.07 -12.62 15.13
C SER A 128 15.58 -11.70 16.23
N CYS A 129 16.84 -11.30 16.14
CA CYS A 129 17.50 -10.47 17.13
C CYS A 129 18.19 -9.31 16.40
N ALA A 130 17.54 -8.15 16.34
CA ALA A 130 18.03 -7.00 15.60
C ALA A 130 18.76 -6.00 16.50
N TYR A 131 19.85 -5.45 15.97
CA TYR A 131 20.51 -4.25 16.47
C TYR A 131 20.49 -3.19 15.38
N VAL A 132 19.99 -2.00 15.69
CA VAL A 132 19.87 -0.90 14.75
C VAL A 132 20.51 0.34 15.34
N GLU A 133 21.45 0.94 14.62
CA GLU A 133 22.05 2.23 15.00
C GLU A 133 21.34 3.34 14.24
N LEU A 134 20.81 4.31 14.99
CA LEU A 134 19.99 5.41 14.51
C LEU A 134 20.73 6.73 14.69
N LYS A 135 20.67 7.59 13.68
CA LYS A 135 21.23 8.95 13.67
C LYS A 135 20.10 9.96 13.49
N ASP A 136 20.42 11.23 13.75
CA ASP A 136 19.48 12.35 13.60
C ASP A 136 18.19 12.16 14.43
N ILE A 137 18.37 11.64 15.65
CA ILE A 137 17.31 11.40 16.62
C ILE A 137 17.76 11.95 17.97
N ASN A 138 16.84 12.43 18.79
CA ASN A 138 17.11 12.87 20.16
C ASN A 138 16.46 11.93 21.21
N ARG A 139 16.71 12.20 22.49
CA ARG A 139 16.21 11.35 23.59
C ARG A 139 14.67 11.25 23.65
N GLU A 140 13.95 12.33 23.40
CA GLU A 140 12.47 12.33 23.43
C GLU A 140 11.89 11.57 22.23
N GLU A 141 12.53 11.72 21.07
CA GLU A 141 12.16 10.99 19.86
C GLU A 141 12.41 9.47 19.98
N CYS A 142 13.42 9.04 20.75
CA CYS A 142 13.64 7.62 21.06
C CYS A 142 12.43 6.98 21.74
N ASP A 143 11.81 7.66 22.72
CA ASP A 143 10.65 7.12 23.43
C ASP A 143 9.44 6.99 22.49
N LEU A 144 9.22 7.98 21.63
CA LEU A 144 8.16 7.95 20.62
C LEU A 144 8.39 6.85 19.56
N LEU A 145 9.63 6.70 19.09
CA LEU A 145 10.00 5.68 18.11
C LEU A 145 9.85 4.27 18.71
N LYS A 146 10.21 4.09 19.99
CA LYS A 146 10.02 2.83 20.70
C LYS A 146 8.55 2.40 20.67
N VAL A 147 7.63 3.29 21.07
CA VAL A 147 6.19 3.00 21.09
C VAL A 147 5.67 2.63 19.69
N GLN A 148 6.15 3.31 18.64
CA GLN A 148 5.73 3.01 17.27
C GLN A 148 6.31 1.70 16.72
N LEU A 149 7.55 1.37 17.07
CA LEU A 149 8.15 0.08 16.73
C LEU A 149 7.42 -1.06 17.44
N GLU A 150 7.09 -0.88 18.73
CA GLU A 150 6.27 -1.83 19.50
C GLU A 150 4.92 -2.04 18.81
N GLN A 151 4.18 -0.96 18.54
CA GLN A 151 2.89 -1.03 17.83
C GLN A 151 3.01 -1.72 16.46
N THR A 152 4.01 -1.32 15.65
CA THR A 152 4.23 -1.89 14.31
C THR A 152 4.50 -3.41 14.38
N LEU A 153 5.31 -3.84 15.36
CA LEU A 153 5.69 -5.23 15.51
C LEU A 153 4.58 -6.07 16.16
N GLU A 154 3.77 -5.50 17.06
CA GLU A 154 2.56 -6.15 17.58
C GLU A 154 1.54 -6.41 16.45
N HIS A 155 1.32 -5.42 15.58
CA HIS A 155 0.48 -5.61 14.39
C HIS A 155 1.06 -6.69 13.48
N LEU A 156 2.38 -6.67 13.23
CA LEU A 156 3.05 -7.71 12.44
C LEU A 156 2.86 -9.11 13.05
N ILE A 157 2.93 -9.23 14.38
CA ILE A 157 2.72 -10.49 15.08
C ILE A 157 1.30 -11.00 14.82
N LEU A 158 0.28 -10.17 15.05
CA LEU A 158 -1.11 -10.53 14.80
C LEU A 158 -1.35 -11.00 13.35
N VAL A 159 -0.81 -10.27 12.38
CA VAL A 159 -0.97 -10.59 10.96
C VAL A 159 -0.30 -11.91 10.58
N THR A 160 0.92 -12.13 11.05
CA THR A 160 1.68 -13.34 10.71
C THR A 160 1.16 -14.57 11.45
N ASP A 161 0.66 -14.41 12.67
CA ASP A 161 0.03 -15.49 13.44
C ASP A 161 -1.30 -15.92 12.81
N ASP A 162 -2.10 -14.95 12.32
CA ASP A 162 -3.39 -15.21 11.67
C ASP A 162 -3.30 -15.40 10.14
N PHE A 163 -2.11 -15.36 9.53
CA PHE A 163 -1.95 -15.49 8.08
C PHE A 163 -2.57 -16.79 7.53
N THR A 164 -2.25 -17.93 8.15
CA THR A 164 -2.83 -19.23 7.74
C THR A 164 -4.35 -19.27 7.95
N PRO A 165 -4.88 -18.88 9.13
CA PRO A 165 -6.33 -18.71 9.30
C PRO A 165 -7.01 -17.83 8.24
N MET A 166 -6.40 -16.70 7.86
CA MET A 166 -6.95 -15.82 6.82
C MET A 166 -7.03 -16.54 5.46
N LEU A 167 -5.97 -17.25 5.05
CA LEU A 167 -5.99 -18.05 3.82
C LEU A 167 -7.07 -19.14 3.84
N VAL A 168 -7.27 -19.80 4.99
CA VAL A 168 -8.33 -20.81 5.14
C VAL A 168 -9.71 -20.18 4.95
N GLN A 169 -9.94 -18.97 5.48
CA GLN A 169 -11.21 -18.27 5.31
C GLN A 169 -11.43 -17.85 3.85
N VAL A 170 -10.41 -17.28 3.19
CA VAL A 170 -10.49 -16.90 1.76
C VAL A 170 -10.81 -18.11 0.88
N GLU A 171 -10.16 -19.24 1.09
CA GLU A 171 -10.44 -20.48 0.37
C GLU A 171 -11.83 -21.05 0.71
N THR A 172 -12.31 -20.86 1.95
CA THR A 172 -13.68 -21.25 2.33
C THR A 172 -14.70 -20.46 1.51
N VAL A 173 -14.53 -19.14 1.38
CA VAL A 173 -15.40 -18.30 0.53
C VAL A 173 -15.31 -18.72 -0.94
N ALA A 174 -14.10 -18.97 -1.46
CA ALA A 174 -13.90 -19.40 -2.83
C ALA A 174 -14.67 -20.71 -3.13
N ARG A 175 -14.61 -21.70 -2.22
CA ARG A 175 -15.37 -22.96 -2.36
C ARG A 175 -16.88 -22.76 -2.29
N LEU A 176 -17.36 -21.86 -1.42
CA LEU A 176 -18.80 -21.54 -1.36
C LEU A 176 -19.31 -20.96 -2.69
N LEU A 177 -18.51 -20.14 -3.37
CA LEU A 177 -18.84 -19.62 -4.70
C LEU A 177 -18.80 -20.70 -5.78
N GLU A 178 -17.93 -21.71 -5.63
CA GLU A 178 -17.78 -22.86 -6.53
C GLU A 178 -18.97 -23.82 -6.41
N SER A 179 -19.41 -24.13 -5.19
CA SER A 179 -20.43 -25.14 -4.91
C SER A 179 -21.86 -24.72 -5.25
N LYS A 180 -22.11 -23.43 -5.50
CA LYS A 180 -23.46 -22.92 -5.80
C LYS A 180 -23.90 -23.24 -7.22
N SER A 181 -25.08 -23.88 -7.31
CA SER A 181 -25.79 -24.28 -8.53
C SER A 181 -26.31 -23.08 -9.34
N SER A 182 -27.13 -23.37 -10.35
CA SER A 182 -27.85 -22.40 -11.19
C SER A 182 -28.77 -21.44 -10.42
N ASP A 183 -29.14 -21.75 -9.18
CA ASP A 183 -30.06 -20.95 -8.34
C ASP A 183 -29.35 -19.83 -7.56
N SER A 184 -28.10 -19.52 -7.92
CA SER A 184 -27.40 -18.38 -7.33
C SER A 184 -27.99 -17.05 -7.82
N LEU A 185 -28.18 -16.12 -6.89
CA LEU A 185 -28.61 -14.74 -7.20
C LEU A 185 -27.58 -13.94 -8.01
N TYR A 186 -26.34 -14.43 -8.12
CA TYR A 186 -25.27 -13.76 -8.85
C TYR A 186 -25.01 -14.42 -10.21
N PRO A 187 -24.79 -13.62 -11.28
CA PRO A 187 -24.39 -14.13 -12.60
C PRO A 187 -23.21 -15.10 -12.52
N VAL A 188 -23.25 -16.18 -13.31
CA VAL A 188 -22.19 -17.21 -13.34
C VAL A 188 -20.81 -16.61 -13.62
N LYS A 189 -20.74 -15.60 -14.50
CA LYS A 189 -19.49 -14.90 -14.83
C LYS A 189 -18.90 -14.18 -13.60
N GLU A 190 -19.72 -13.41 -12.90
CA GLU A 190 -19.31 -12.66 -11.70
C GLU A 190 -18.80 -13.61 -10.61
N ARG A 191 -19.52 -14.70 -10.34
CA ARG A 191 -19.08 -15.72 -9.36
C ARG A 191 -17.74 -16.35 -9.73
N ARG A 192 -17.58 -16.74 -11.00
CA ARG A 192 -16.34 -17.38 -11.50
C ARG A 192 -15.16 -16.43 -11.36
N GLU A 193 -15.33 -15.16 -11.71
CA GLU A 193 -14.26 -14.17 -11.62
C GLU A 193 -13.91 -13.84 -10.16
N THR A 194 -14.90 -13.65 -9.28
CA THR A 194 -14.66 -13.43 -7.85
C THR A 194 -13.95 -14.62 -7.20
N LEU A 195 -14.37 -15.86 -7.49
CA LEU A 195 -13.68 -17.07 -7.02
C LEU A 195 -12.22 -17.09 -7.47
N GLN A 196 -11.96 -16.81 -8.75
CA GLN A 196 -10.59 -16.80 -9.28
C GLN A 196 -9.78 -15.65 -8.68
N PHE A 197 -10.40 -14.50 -8.41
CA PHE A 197 -9.77 -13.38 -7.73
C PHE A 197 -9.33 -13.77 -6.31
N LEU A 198 -10.20 -14.39 -5.52
CA LEU A 198 -9.86 -14.87 -4.16
C LEU A 198 -8.68 -15.86 -4.16
N ARG A 199 -8.64 -16.77 -5.13
CA ARG A 199 -7.52 -17.70 -5.33
C ARG A 199 -6.25 -16.96 -5.79
N TRP A 200 -6.37 -15.95 -6.65
CA TRP A 200 -5.26 -15.10 -7.08
C TRP A 200 -4.65 -14.27 -5.94
N LEU A 201 -5.48 -13.71 -5.04
CA LEU A 201 -5.00 -13.05 -3.82
C LEU A 201 -4.15 -14.00 -2.98
N SER A 202 -4.64 -15.24 -2.81
CA SER A 202 -3.97 -16.30 -2.05
C SER A 202 -2.69 -16.79 -2.73
N ASP A 203 -2.60 -16.73 -4.06
CA ASP A 203 -1.40 -17.05 -4.86
C ASP A 203 -0.43 -15.85 -5.01
N GLY A 204 -0.35 -15.05 -3.95
CA GLY A 204 0.67 -14.02 -3.79
C GLY A 204 0.34 -12.74 -4.54
N GLY A 205 -0.92 -12.56 -4.95
CA GLY A 205 -1.44 -11.26 -5.36
C GLY A 205 -1.61 -10.30 -4.17
N PHE A 206 -1.67 -10.80 -2.94
CA PHE A 206 -2.03 -10.00 -1.77
C PHE A 206 -1.18 -10.25 -0.53
N ILE A 207 -1.00 -9.18 0.25
CA ILE A 207 -0.47 -9.20 1.62
C ILE A 207 -1.64 -8.98 2.56
N PHE A 208 -2.12 -10.07 3.14
CA PHE A 208 -3.26 -10.06 4.05
C PHE A 208 -2.88 -9.38 5.36
N SER A 209 -3.65 -8.39 5.78
CA SER A 209 -3.48 -7.69 7.05
C SER A 209 -4.62 -7.98 8.02
N GLY A 210 -5.84 -8.21 7.54
CA GLY A 210 -6.96 -8.55 8.41
C GLY A 210 -8.14 -9.14 7.66
N LEU A 211 -8.98 -9.86 8.40
CA LEU A 211 -10.19 -10.45 7.85
C LEU A 211 -11.29 -10.45 8.91
N SER A 212 -12.50 -10.09 8.53
CA SER A 212 -13.69 -10.26 9.36
C SER A 212 -14.89 -10.79 8.58
N VAL A 213 -15.68 -11.61 9.24
CA VAL A 213 -16.93 -12.15 8.71
C VAL A 213 -18.10 -11.55 9.47
N TRP A 214 -19.06 -11.01 8.74
CA TRP A 214 -20.23 -10.31 9.27
C TRP A 214 -21.52 -10.95 8.80
N LYS A 215 -22.50 -11.00 9.70
CA LYS A 215 -23.88 -11.39 9.40
C LYS A 215 -24.82 -10.28 9.90
N PRO A 216 -26.01 -10.12 9.31
CA PRO A 216 -26.97 -9.11 9.75
C PRO A 216 -27.59 -9.55 11.09
N LEU A 217 -27.96 -8.62 11.97
CA LEU A 217 -28.62 -8.95 13.23
C LEU A 217 -30.01 -9.59 13.02
N SER A 218 -30.74 -9.18 11.99
CA SER A 218 -31.99 -9.80 11.58
C SER A 218 -32.27 -9.61 10.08
N GLU A 219 -33.07 -10.51 9.51
CA GLU A 219 -33.49 -10.46 8.09
C GLU A 219 -34.36 -9.23 7.79
N SER A 220 -35.22 -8.81 8.73
CA SER A 220 -36.11 -7.65 8.59
C SER A 220 -35.38 -6.32 8.63
N GLU A 221 -34.40 -6.17 9.53
CA GLU A 221 -33.61 -4.93 9.67
C GLU A 221 -32.76 -4.64 8.43
N PHE A 222 -32.22 -5.70 7.80
CA PHE A 222 -31.49 -5.57 6.54
C PHE A 222 -32.37 -5.04 5.39
N SER A 223 -33.66 -5.40 5.39
CA SER A 223 -34.63 -4.95 4.36
C SER A 223 -35.18 -3.54 4.60
N GLU A 224 -35.20 -3.06 5.85
CA GLU A 224 -35.70 -1.72 6.24
C GLU A 224 -34.61 -0.63 6.27
N GLY A 225 -33.38 -0.95 5.85
CA GLY A 225 -32.27 0.00 5.81
C GLY A 225 -31.58 0.22 7.17
N SER A 226 -31.97 -0.50 8.23
CA SER A 226 -31.21 -0.58 9.48
C SER A 226 -30.11 -1.63 9.34
N HIS A 227 -28.96 -1.21 8.84
CA HIS A 227 -27.80 -2.08 8.65
C HIS A 227 -27.03 -2.29 9.97
N GLN A 228 -27.69 -2.92 10.96
CA GLN A 228 -26.99 -3.40 12.15
C GLN A 228 -26.47 -4.82 11.90
N PHE A 229 -25.19 -5.03 12.15
CA PHE A 229 -24.50 -6.29 11.93
C PHE A 229 -24.16 -6.95 13.27
N SER A 230 -24.30 -8.26 13.35
CA SER A 230 -23.99 -9.03 14.55
C SER A 230 -22.49 -9.06 14.81
N GLU A 231 -22.14 -9.52 16.02
CA GLU A 231 -20.77 -9.80 16.41
C GLU A 231 -20.05 -10.66 15.35
N ARG A 232 -18.79 -10.33 15.07
CA ARG A 232 -18.00 -10.94 14.01
C ARG A 232 -17.71 -12.41 14.36
N ASP A 233 -18.31 -13.36 13.64
CA ASP A 233 -18.07 -14.81 13.83
C ASP A 233 -16.57 -15.15 13.70
N VAL A 234 -15.85 -14.40 12.87
CA VAL A 234 -14.42 -14.52 12.65
C VAL A 234 -13.81 -13.13 12.61
N ILE A 235 -12.76 -12.90 13.41
CA ILE A 235 -11.92 -11.69 13.39
C ILE A 235 -10.47 -12.14 13.38
N LEU A 236 -9.70 -11.67 12.40
CA LEU A 236 -8.30 -12.08 12.19
C LEU A 236 -7.42 -10.86 11.88
N GLY A 237 -6.14 -10.96 12.23
CA GLY A 237 -5.12 -9.95 11.97
C GLY A 237 -5.44 -8.62 12.64
N ILE A 238 -5.20 -7.52 11.93
CA ILE A 238 -5.40 -6.16 12.45
C ILE A 238 -6.88 -5.82 12.72
N HIS A 239 -7.84 -6.61 12.22
CA HIS A 239 -9.25 -6.39 12.54
C HIS A 239 -9.55 -6.68 14.03
N LYS A 240 -8.67 -7.38 14.75
CA LYS A 240 -8.77 -7.64 16.20
C LYS A 240 -8.42 -6.42 17.07
N LEU A 241 -7.79 -5.40 16.49
CA LEU A 241 -7.24 -4.29 17.26
C LEU A 241 -8.35 -3.40 17.85
N SER A 242 -8.19 -3.07 19.13
CA SER A 242 -9.03 -2.09 19.85
C SER A 242 -8.32 -0.77 20.13
N SER A 243 -7.07 -0.62 19.66
CA SER A 243 -6.30 0.63 19.71
C SER A 243 -6.96 1.73 18.90
N THR A 244 -6.48 2.97 18.99
CA THR A 244 -6.97 4.08 18.15
C THR A 244 -6.90 3.75 16.66
N TYR A 245 -5.79 3.12 16.23
CA TYR A 245 -5.65 2.59 14.87
C TYR A 245 -6.75 1.56 14.54
N GLY A 246 -7.00 0.61 15.43
CA GLY A 246 -8.01 -0.43 15.23
C GLY A 246 -9.44 0.11 15.17
N ARG A 247 -9.76 1.13 15.97
CA ARG A 247 -11.06 1.81 15.97
C ARG A 247 -11.30 2.57 14.67
N GLN A 248 -10.32 3.35 14.20
CA GLN A 248 -10.40 4.03 12.91
C GLN A 248 -10.62 3.03 11.76
N LEU A 249 -9.84 1.94 11.73
CA LEU A 249 -10.04 0.89 10.73
C LEU A 249 -11.44 0.28 10.83
N ALA A 250 -11.93 -0.02 12.03
CA ALA A 250 -13.25 -0.60 12.23
C ALA A 250 -14.39 0.31 11.74
N GLU A 251 -14.27 1.63 11.91
CA GLU A 251 -15.23 2.62 11.38
C GLU A 251 -15.26 2.59 9.84
N GLU A 252 -14.09 2.62 9.20
CA GLU A 252 -14.00 2.56 7.73
C GLU A 252 -14.55 1.23 7.16
N LEU A 253 -14.27 0.12 7.84
CA LEU A 253 -14.83 -1.18 7.46
C LEU A 253 -16.36 -1.22 7.63
N GLN A 254 -16.91 -0.55 8.65
CA GLN A 254 -18.36 -0.48 8.87
C GLN A 254 -19.06 0.36 7.80
N GLU A 255 -18.44 1.45 7.36
CA GLU A 255 -18.90 2.25 6.23
C GLU A 255 -18.94 1.42 4.94
N ASP A 256 -17.87 0.68 4.62
CA ASP A 256 -17.83 -0.21 3.45
C ASP A 256 -18.91 -1.29 3.49
N LEU A 257 -19.14 -1.85 4.67
CA LEU A 257 -20.17 -2.85 4.89
C LEU A 257 -21.58 -2.28 4.66
N THR A 258 -21.80 -1.02 5.04
CA THR A 258 -23.05 -0.28 4.82
C THR A 258 -23.27 0.06 3.33
N LEU A 259 -22.21 0.33 2.59
CA LEU A 259 -22.30 0.51 1.13
C LEU A 259 -22.58 -0.82 0.43
N ALA A 260 -21.86 -1.88 0.80
CA ALA A 260 -22.04 -3.21 0.23
C ALA A 260 -23.43 -3.79 0.53
N SER A 261 -24.05 -3.46 1.67
CA SER A 261 -25.41 -3.92 1.99
C SER A 261 -26.47 -3.34 1.04
N ARG A 262 -26.26 -2.11 0.58
CA ARG A 262 -27.13 -1.37 -0.36
C ARG A 262 -26.90 -1.74 -1.83
N SER A 263 -25.79 -2.41 -2.15
CA SER A 263 -25.41 -2.80 -3.50
C SER A 263 -25.71 -4.27 -3.81
N ASP A 264 -26.27 -4.58 -4.97
CA ASP A 264 -26.51 -5.96 -5.42
C ASP A 264 -25.25 -6.67 -5.96
N GLN A 265 -24.06 -6.07 -5.87
CA GLN A 265 -22.81 -6.66 -6.36
C GLN A 265 -22.26 -7.73 -5.41
N LEU A 266 -21.66 -8.79 -5.96
CA LEU A 266 -20.97 -9.85 -5.19
C LEU A 266 -19.64 -9.36 -4.63
N PHE A 267 -18.96 -8.50 -5.38
CA PHE A 267 -17.63 -7.99 -5.09
C PHE A 267 -17.64 -6.47 -5.09
N SER A 268 -17.03 -5.88 -4.07
CA SER A 268 -16.59 -4.50 -4.09
C SER A 268 -15.20 -4.37 -3.48
N MET A 269 -14.48 -3.33 -3.86
CA MET A 269 -13.19 -2.98 -3.31
C MET A 269 -13.16 -1.48 -3.05
N SER A 270 -12.52 -1.08 -1.96
CA SER A 270 -12.31 0.31 -1.58
C SER A 270 -10.86 0.51 -1.14
N LYS A 271 -10.35 1.73 -1.30
CA LYS A 271 -9.13 2.19 -0.66
C LYS A 271 -9.48 2.90 0.64
N LEU A 272 -8.79 2.54 1.71
CA LEU A 272 -8.98 3.06 3.07
C LEU A 272 -8.15 4.32 3.30
N ARG A 273 -8.52 5.12 4.30
CA ARG A 273 -7.68 6.19 4.88
C ARG A 273 -6.59 5.58 5.76
N THR A 274 -6.87 4.44 6.39
CA THR A 274 -5.91 3.73 7.24
C THR A 274 -4.73 3.17 6.42
N GLU A 275 -3.51 3.51 6.82
CA GLU A 275 -2.27 3.00 6.22
C GLU A 275 -1.79 1.69 6.86
N SER A 276 -1.18 0.82 6.06
CA SER A 276 -0.54 -0.40 6.55
C SER A 276 0.66 -0.05 7.43
N LEU A 277 0.73 -0.70 8.60
CA LEU A 277 1.97 -0.67 9.39
C LEU A 277 3.01 -1.70 8.93
N ILE A 278 2.64 -2.61 8.03
CA ILE A 278 3.43 -3.78 7.65
C ILE A 278 4.01 -3.58 6.25
N GLN A 279 5.31 -3.85 6.15
CA GLN A 279 6.14 -3.82 4.94
C GLN A 279 6.30 -2.45 4.26
N LYS A 280 5.23 -1.68 4.06
CA LYS A 280 5.23 -0.33 3.46
C LYS A 280 4.10 0.51 4.06
N ARG A 281 4.34 1.82 4.22
CA ARG A 281 3.31 2.81 4.61
C ARG A 281 2.48 3.21 3.39
N LEU A 282 1.55 2.34 3.03
CA LEU A 282 0.57 2.58 1.96
C LEU A 282 -0.84 2.41 2.51
N ARG A 283 -1.79 3.19 1.99
CA ARG A 283 -3.21 3.04 2.31
C ARG A 283 -3.67 1.61 2.03
N LEU A 284 -4.35 1.02 3.00
CA LEU A 284 -4.90 -0.33 2.88
C LEU A 284 -6.01 -0.33 1.82
N VAL A 285 -6.19 -1.49 1.20
CA VAL A 285 -7.39 -1.78 0.42
C VAL A 285 -8.26 -2.76 1.19
N ASN A 286 -9.57 -2.56 1.14
CA ASN A 286 -10.55 -3.48 1.69
C ASN A 286 -11.38 -4.09 0.57
N ILE A 287 -11.45 -5.41 0.56
CA ILE A 287 -12.26 -6.19 -0.38
C ILE A 287 -13.46 -6.72 0.37
N THR A 288 -14.66 -6.42 -0.10
CA THR A 288 -15.90 -6.93 0.48
C THR A 288 -16.55 -7.93 -0.48
N ILE A 289 -16.75 -9.16 0.01
CA ILE A 289 -17.53 -10.18 -0.68
C ILE A 289 -18.90 -10.28 -0.01
N ARG A 290 -19.96 -10.06 -0.78
CA ARG A 290 -21.35 -10.22 -0.33
C ARG A 290 -21.88 -11.57 -0.78
N GLU A 291 -22.00 -12.50 0.16
CA GLU A 291 -22.55 -13.82 -0.10
C GLU A 291 -24.01 -13.88 0.35
N ARG A 292 -24.92 -14.29 -0.55
CA ARG A 292 -26.34 -14.50 -0.23
C ARG A 292 -26.67 -15.98 -0.24
N SER A 293 -27.35 -16.47 0.78
CA SER A 293 -27.91 -17.83 0.84
C SER A 293 -28.84 -18.11 -0.34
N THR A 294 -29.02 -19.38 -0.68
CA THR A 294 -29.85 -19.84 -1.81
C THR A 294 -31.34 -19.51 -1.64
N ASP A 295 -31.81 -19.32 -0.40
CA ASP A 295 -33.16 -18.83 -0.11
C ASP A 295 -33.28 -17.31 -0.21
N GLY A 296 -32.18 -16.60 -0.48
CA GLY A 296 -32.09 -15.14 -0.57
C GLY A 296 -32.20 -14.41 0.76
N LYS A 297 -32.31 -15.14 1.88
CA LYS A 297 -32.65 -14.56 3.18
C LYS A 297 -31.44 -14.19 4.03
N CYS A 298 -30.42 -15.05 4.05
CA CYS A 298 -29.19 -14.80 4.82
C CYS A 298 -28.13 -14.13 3.93
N VAL A 299 -27.51 -13.06 4.45
CA VAL A 299 -26.43 -12.32 3.77
C VAL A 299 -25.18 -12.33 4.63
N THR A 300 -24.13 -13.02 4.20
CA THR A 300 -22.83 -12.99 4.88
C THR A 300 -21.88 -12.06 4.14
N PHE A 301 -21.17 -11.18 4.86
CA PHE A 301 -20.14 -10.33 4.29
C PHE A 301 -18.76 -10.75 4.77
N TYR A 302 -17.81 -10.83 3.84
CA TYR A 302 -16.41 -11.11 4.12
C TYR A 302 -15.60 -9.87 3.77
N GLN A 303 -14.95 -9.26 4.76
CA GLN A 303 -14.08 -8.11 4.56
C GLN A 303 -12.64 -8.54 4.72
N ILE A 304 -11.83 -8.29 3.69
CA ILE A 304 -10.43 -8.70 3.60
C ILE A 304 -9.61 -7.44 3.37
N SER A 305 -8.80 -7.06 4.35
CA SER A 305 -7.93 -5.88 4.27
C SER A 305 -6.46 -6.25 4.07
N GLY A 306 -5.74 -5.43 3.32
CA GLY A 306 -4.33 -5.66 3.03
C GLY A 306 -3.79 -4.77 1.93
N LEU A 307 -2.73 -5.24 1.24
CA LEU A 307 -2.08 -4.55 0.13
C LEU A 307 -1.89 -5.49 -1.06
N LEU A 308 -2.05 -4.98 -2.29
CA LEU A 308 -1.61 -5.70 -3.48
C LEU A 308 -0.08 -5.83 -3.47
N THR A 309 0.43 -7.01 -3.85
CA THR A 309 1.88 -7.22 -3.93
C THR A 309 2.48 -6.52 -5.14
N SER A 310 3.80 -6.30 -5.15
CA SER A 310 4.49 -5.83 -6.36
C SER A 310 4.32 -6.77 -7.56
N LYS A 311 4.15 -8.09 -7.32
CA LYS A 311 3.78 -9.08 -8.35
C LYS A 311 2.41 -8.76 -8.95
N ALA A 312 1.41 -8.52 -8.11
CA ALA A 312 0.07 -8.16 -8.55
C ALA A 312 0.05 -6.85 -9.33
N LEU A 313 0.77 -5.84 -8.85
CA LEU A 313 0.83 -4.53 -9.49
C LEU A 313 1.50 -4.57 -10.87
N SER A 314 2.46 -5.47 -11.09
CA SER A 314 3.17 -5.63 -12.37
C SER A 314 2.51 -6.58 -13.37
N GLU A 315 1.56 -7.41 -12.94
CA GLU A 315 0.80 -8.31 -13.82
C GLU A 315 -0.02 -7.50 -14.84
N GLU A 316 -0.37 -8.04 -16.01
CA GLU A 316 -1.27 -7.32 -16.92
C GLU A 316 -2.72 -7.35 -16.41
N SER A 317 -3.44 -6.24 -16.50
CA SER A 317 -4.84 -6.16 -16.04
C SER A 317 -5.77 -7.14 -16.78
N SER A 318 -5.39 -7.53 -18.00
CA SER A 318 -6.03 -8.60 -18.81
C SER A 318 -5.89 -10.01 -18.22
N SER A 319 -4.96 -10.23 -17.28
CA SER A 319 -4.72 -11.52 -16.64
C SER A 319 -5.32 -11.59 -15.22
N VAL A 320 -5.50 -10.43 -14.59
CA VAL A 320 -6.09 -10.32 -13.26
C VAL A 320 -7.60 -10.60 -13.31
N PRO A 321 -8.12 -11.57 -12.54
CA PRO A 321 -9.57 -11.82 -12.46
C PRO A 321 -10.34 -10.56 -12.05
N ILE A 322 -11.62 -10.49 -12.40
CA ILE A 322 -12.46 -9.26 -12.30
C ILE A 322 -12.03 -8.18 -13.29
N LEU A 323 -10.76 -7.75 -13.30
CA LEU A 323 -10.27 -6.75 -14.26
C LEU A 323 -10.35 -7.23 -15.71
N ARG A 324 -9.94 -8.47 -15.99
CA ARG A 324 -10.05 -9.05 -17.33
C ARG A 324 -11.49 -9.17 -17.81
N GLN A 325 -12.44 -9.36 -16.89
CA GLN A 325 -13.86 -9.42 -17.20
C GLN A 325 -14.41 -8.02 -17.46
N LYS A 326 -14.08 -7.04 -16.62
CA LYS A 326 -14.38 -5.62 -16.85
C LYS A 326 -13.84 -5.13 -18.19
N LEU A 327 -12.60 -5.49 -18.55
CA LEU A 327 -12.01 -5.18 -19.85
C LEU A 327 -12.79 -5.83 -21.00
N LYS A 328 -13.16 -7.11 -20.86
CA LYS A 328 -13.97 -7.79 -21.86
C LYS A 328 -15.33 -7.13 -22.06
N ASP A 329 -16.05 -6.85 -20.97
CA ASP A 329 -17.35 -6.20 -21.02
C ASP A 329 -17.25 -4.81 -21.65
N LEU A 330 -16.20 -4.05 -21.33
CA LEU A 330 -15.91 -2.76 -21.93
C LEU A 330 -15.67 -2.87 -23.45
N LEU A 331 -14.87 -3.84 -23.91
CA LEU A 331 -14.62 -4.07 -25.33
C LEU A 331 -15.89 -4.50 -26.08
N ASP A 332 -16.71 -5.34 -25.46
CA ASP A 332 -17.99 -5.81 -26.00
C ASP A 332 -18.99 -4.64 -26.14
N ILE A 333 -19.07 -3.76 -25.15
CA ILE A 333 -19.96 -2.57 -25.17
C ILE A 333 -19.53 -1.58 -26.27
N GLU A 334 -18.23 -1.37 -26.46
CA GLU A 334 -17.70 -0.49 -27.52
C GLU A 334 -17.78 -1.09 -28.92
N GLY A 335 -18.10 -2.38 -29.05
CA GLY A 335 -18.05 -3.09 -30.33
C GLY A 335 -16.64 -3.10 -30.93
N ALA A 336 -15.60 -3.08 -30.10
CA ALA A 336 -14.21 -3.03 -30.53
C ALA A 336 -13.83 -4.32 -31.27
N ILE A 337 -13.56 -4.21 -32.57
CA ILE A 337 -13.20 -5.37 -33.40
C ILE A 337 -11.83 -5.90 -32.97
N GLU A 338 -11.72 -7.19 -32.68
CA GLU A 338 -10.47 -7.82 -32.24
C GLU A 338 -9.30 -7.49 -33.18
N GLN A 339 -8.13 -7.20 -32.60
CA GLN A 339 -6.89 -6.81 -33.30
C GLN A 339 -6.93 -5.48 -34.07
N SER A 340 -8.07 -4.77 -34.09
CA SER A 340 -8.15 -3.41 -34.64
C SER A 340 -7.28 -2.42 -33.86
N HIS A 341 -7.09 -1.23 -34.44
CA HIS A 341 -6.37 -0.15 -33.79
C HIS A 341 -7.03 0.28 -32.48
N ASP A 342 -8.37 0.43 -32.48
CA ASP A 342 -9.12 0.88 -31.31
C ASP A 342 -9.12 -0.18 -30.21
N TYR A 343 -9.28 -1.46 -30.58
CA TYR A 343 -9.13 -2.59 -29.65
C TYR A 343 -7.78 -2.57 -28.92
N LYS A 344 -6.67 -2.42 -29.67
CA LYS A 344 -5.32 -2.33 -29.07
C LYS A 344 -5.16 -1.09 -28.20
N SER A 345 -5.71 0.04 -28.63
CA SER A 345 -5.61 1.31 -27.90
C SER A 345 -6.36 1.25 -26.57
N MET A 346 -7.57 0.69 -26.56
CA MET A 346 -8.38 0.48 -25.36
C MET A 346 -7.69 -0.44 -24.35
N ILE A 347 -7.13 -1.57 -24.81
CA ILE A 347 -6.38 -2.49 -23.94
C ILE A 347 -5.17 -1.77 -23.33
N ASN A 348 -4.42 -1.00 -24.13
CA ASN A 348 -3.27 -0.27 -23.64
C ASN A 348 -3.64 0.80 -22.60
N ILE A 349 -4.72 1.54 -22.82
CA ILE A 349 -5.23 2.52 -21.84
C ILE A 349 -5.67 1.82 -20.56
N PHE A 350 -6.40 0.72 -20.67
CA PHE A 350 -6.90 -0.03 -19.52
C PHE A 350 -5.76 -0.64 -18.70
N ASN A 351 -4.77 -1.24 -19.37
CA ASN A 351 -3.59 -1.84 -18.71
C ASN A 351 -2.69 -0.79 -18.04
N ALA A 352 -2.69 0.45 -18.54
CA ALA A 352 -1.96 1.57 -17.95
C ALA A 352 -2.63 2.13 -16.67
N MET A 353 -3.92 1.89 -16.46
CA MET A 353 -4.62 2.34 -15.27
C MET A 353 -4.09 1.63 -14.02
N PRO A 354 -3.90 2.33 -12.89
CA PRO A 354 -3.54 1.68 -11.63
C PRO A 354 -4.59 0.65 -11.25
N LYS A 355 -4.15 -0.60 -11.00
CA LYS A 355 -5.06 -1.73 -10.76
C LYS A 355 -5.97 -1.52 -9.57
N GLU A 356 -5.45 -0.90 -8.51
CA GLU A 356 -6.23 -0.59 -7.31
C GLU A 356 -7.39 0.34 -7.65
N GLU A 357 -7.17 1.35 -8.49
CA GLU A 357 -8.21 2.28 -8.93
C GLU A 357 -9.19 1.58 -9.89
N ALA A 358 -8.67 0.78 -10.83
CA ALA A 358 -9.52 0.03 -11.77
C ALA A 358 -10.42 -1.03 -11.08
N LEU A 359 -9.95 -1.62 -9.98
CA LEU A 359 -10.73 -2.60 -9.22
C LEU A 359 -11.89 -1.96 -8.44
N GLN A 360 -11.73 -0.71 -8.00
CA GLN A 360 -12.74 0.05 -7.27
C GLN A 360 -13.90 0.57 -8.15
N LEU A 361 -13.62 0.84 -9.44
CA LEU A 361 -14.61 1.41 -10.37
C LEU A 361 -15.51 0.34 -11.00
N ASP A 362 -16.75 0.69 -11.31
CA ASP A 362 -17.62 -0.17 -12.11
C ASP A 362 -17.30 -0.07 -13.62
N THR A 363 -17.92 -0.94 -14.42
CA THR A 363 -17.68 -0.97 -15.87
C THR A 363 -18.05 0.36 -16.56
N PRO A 364 -19.19 1.02 -16.25
CA PRO A 364 -19.50 2.35 -16.79
C PRO A 364 -18.45 3.42 -16.48
N ASP A 365 -17.93 3.50 -15.26
CA ASP A 365 -16.91 4.48 -14.90
C ASP A 365 -15.59 4.22 -15.64
N LEU A 366 -15.20 2.94 -15.74
CA LEU A 366 -14.03 2.51 -16.51
C LEU A 366 -14.16 2.86 -17.99
N GLN A 367 -15.33 2.58 -18.58
CA GLN A 367 -15.66 2.93 -19.96
C GLN A 367 -15.49 4.42 -20.18
N SER A 368 -16.00 5.24 -19.27
CA SER A 368 -15.92 6.69 -19.34
C SER A 368 -14.47 7.22 -19.28
N LEU A 369 -13.62 6.61 -18.45
CA LEU A 369 -12.19 6.93 -18.39
C LEU A 369 -11.45 6.52 -19.66
N VAL A 370 -11.72 5.32 -20.19
CA VAL A 370 -11.10 4.83 -21.43
C VAL A 370 -11.49 5.72 -22.60
N HIS A 371 -12.77 6.10 -22.73
CA HIS A 371 -13.23 7.06 -23.73
C HIS A 371 -12.53 8.39 -23.65
N THR A 372 -12.42 8.94 -22.43
CA THR A 372 -11.75 10.22 -22.23
C THR A 372 -10.31 10.14 -22.70
N ALA A 373 -9.59 9.07 -22.33
CA ALA A 373 -8.22 8.85 -22.78
C ALA A 373 -8.12 8.68 -24.31
N LEU A 374 -9.01 7.90 -24.95
CA LEU A 374 -9.01 7.72 -26.41
C LEU A 374 -9.30 9.03 -27.16
N TYR A 375 -10.33 9.76 -26.73
CA TYR A 375 -10.71 11.05 -27.33
C TYR A 375 -9.53 12.02 -27.32
N ILE A 376 -8.80 12.08 -26.21
CA ILE A 376 -7.64 12.96 -26.07
C ILE A 376 -6.52 12.57 -27.05
N GLN A 377 -6.24 11.28 -27.19
CA GLN A 377 -5.20 10.80 -28.10
C GLN A 377 -5.47 11.15 -29.55
N ASN A 378 -6.74 11.12 -29.96
CA ASN A 378 -7.13 11.40 -31.33
C ASN A 378 -7.16 12.91 -31.64
N ASN A 379 -7.41 13.77 -30.64
CA ASN A 379 -7.57 15.21 -30.84
C ASN A 379 -6.35 16.07 -30.43
N ASN A 380 -5.31 15.46 -29.85
CA ASN A 380 -4.09 16.13 -29.40
C ASN A 380 -4.31 17.31 -28.44
N GLU A 381 -5.33 17.18 -27.58
CA GLU A 381 -5.65 18.16 -26.53
C GLU A 381 -5.17 17.69 -25.15
N SER A 382 -5.11 18.59 -24.17
CA SER A 382 -5.07 18.18 -22.77
C SER A 382 -6.49 17.99 -22.24
N ALA A 383 -6.74 16.95 -21.46
CA ALA A 383 -8.01 16.86 -20.74
C ALA A 383 -7.91 16.21 -19.37
N VAL A 384 -9.02 16.34 -18.66
CA VAL A 384 -9.22 15.90 -17.30
C VAL A 384 -10.53 15.15 -17.21
N SER A 385 -10.51 14.03 -16.48
CA SER A 385 -11.69 13.29 -16.08
C SER A 385 -11.65 13.08 -14.58
N ILE A 386 -12.78 13.28 -13.92
CA ILE A 386 -12.91 13.10 -12.47
C ILE A 386 -14.01 12.08 -12.21
N ARG A 387 -13.72 11.05 -11.43
CA ARG A 387 -14.70 10.05 -10.98
C ARG A 387 -14.67 9.94 -9.47
N GLU A 388 -15.85 10.05 -8.88
CA GLU A 388 -16.04 9.67 -7.48
C GLU A 388 -16.00 8.16 -7.39
N VAL A 389 -15.25 7.63 -6.42
CA VAL A 389 -15.22 6.19 -6.17
C VAL A 389 -16.40 5.83 -5.29
N GLN A 390 -16.98 4.64 -5.47
CA GLN A 390 -18.17 4.18 -4.73
C GLN A 390 -18.06 4.29 -3.20
N SER A 391 -16.83 4.24 -2.65
CA SER A 391 -16.59 4.41 -1.21
C SER A 391 -16.90 5.81 -0.68
N GLY A 392 -16.96 6.83 -1.55
CA GLY A 392 -17.09 8.24 -1.17
C GLY A 392 -15.85 8.84 -0.51
N ARG A 393 -14.80 8.04 -0.23
CA ARG A 393 -13.59 8.50 0.48
C ARG A 393 -12.54 9.10 -0.43
N SER A 394 -12.63 8.82 -1.72
CA SER A 394 -11.65 9.30 -2.67
C SER A 394 -12.25 9.62 -4.02
N VAL A 395 -11.58 10.54 -4.70
CA VAL A 395 -11.86 10.92 -6.06
C VAL A 395 -10.66 10.56 -6.92
N LEU A 396 -10.93 9.90 -8.04
CA LEU A 396 -9.94 9.59 -9.06
C LEU A 396 -9.95 10.68 -10.14
N ALA A 397 -8.86 11.41 -10.27
CA ALA A 397 -8.67 12.37 -11.36
C ALA A 397 -7.64 11.84 -12.37
N LEU A 398 -8.08 11.62 -13.61
CA LEU A 398 -7.21 11.34 -14.75
C LEU A 398 -6.90 12.66 -15.46
N VAL A 399 -5.63 13.04 -15.50
CA VAL A 399 -5.12 14.18 -16.28
C VAL A 399 -4.24 13.64 -17.40
N VAL A 400 -4.58 13.97 -18.65
CA VAL A 400 -3.78 13.59 -19.83
C VAL A 400 -3.23 14.86 -20.45
N ILE A 401 -1.91 14.90 -20.60
CA ILE A 401 -1.18 16.06 -21.14
C ILE A 401 -0.18 15.61 -22.20
N PRO A 402 0.17 16.47 -23.17
CA PRO A 402 1.31 16.25 -24.04
C PRO A 402 2.57 15.92 -23.25
N ARG A 403 3.34 14.94 -23.71
CA ARG A 403 4.51 14.38 -23.02
C ARG A 403 5.61 15.42 -22.79
N ASP A 404 5.78 16.34 -23.73
CA ASP A 404 6.73 17.46 -23.68
C ASP A 404 6.38 18.49 -22.59
N ARG A 405 5.12 18.53 -22.12
CA ARG A 405 4.65 19.40 -21.04
C ARG A 405 4.76 18.78 -19.66
N PHE A 406 5.11 17.50 -19.58
CA PHE A 406 5.27 16.79 -18.30
C PHE A 406 6.65 17.02 -17.69
N ASN A 407 6.66 17.38 -16.41
CA ASN A 407 7.84 17.41 -15.53
C ASN A 407 7.37 17.38 -14.07
N SER A 408 8.31 17.24 -13.13
CA SER A 408 8.04 17.24 -11.69
C SER A 408 7.29 18.47 -11.18
N GLU A 409 7.57 19.66 -11.72
CA GLU A 409 6.92 20.92 -11.34
C GLU A 409 5.46 20.96 -11.82
N THR A 410 5.19 20.63 -13.09
CA THR A 410 3.84 20.51 -13.65
C THR A 410 3.03 19.47 -12.86
N ARG A 411 3.63 18.32 -12.53
CA ARG A 411 2.97 17.29 -11.70
C ARG A 411 2.56 17.84 -10.34
N LYS A 412 3.45 18.53 -9.63
CA LYS A 412 3.14 19.12 -8.32
C LYS A 412 2.08 20.21 -8.42
N LYS A 413 2.16 21.09 -9.43
CA LYS A 413 1.15 22.13 -9.71
C LYS A 413 -0.23 21.53 -9.94
N LEU A 414 -0.33 20.50 -10.78
CA LEU A 414 -1.57 19.76 -11.04
C LEU A 414 -2.10 19.10 -9.76
N GLN A 415 -1.22 18.40 -9.03
CA GLN A 415 -1.57 17.73 -7.78
C GLN A 415 -2.15 18.71 -6.76
N SER A 416 -1.45 19.82 -6.48
CA SER A 416 -1.92 20.85 -5.55
C SER A 416 -3.19 21.55 -6.02
N HIS A 417 -3.36 21.75 -7.32
CA HIS A 417 -4.60 22.33 -7.85
C HIS A 417 -5.78 21.39 -7.61
N ILE A 418 -5.62 20.10 -7.92
CA ILE A 418 -6.64 19.08 -7.69
C ILE A 418 -6.95 18.96 -6.19
N GLU A 419 -5.94 18.85 -5.31
CA GLU A 419 -6.15 18.81 -3.85
C GLU A 419 -6.95 20.01 -3.35
N LYS A 420 -6.67 21.23 -3.85
CA LYS A 420 -7.42 22.44 -3.51
C LYS A 420 -8.87 22.37 -3.95
N LEU A 421 -9.16 21.84 -5.14
CA LEU A 421 -10.54 21.68 -5.63
C LEU A 421 -11.36 20.77 -4.71
N PHE A 422 -10.70 19.77 -4.13
CA PHE A 422 -11.33 18.79 -3.25
C PHE A 422 -11.25 19.15 -1.75
N ASN A 423 -10.71 20.32 -1.40
CA ASN A 423 -10.38 20.69 -0.01
C ASN A 423 -9.57 19.60 0.72
N ALA A 424 -8.75 18.84 -0.02
CA ALA A 424 -7.88 17.82 0.51
C ALA A 424 -6.65 18.46 1.16
N SER A 425 -6.08 17.80 2.17
CA SER A 425 -4.82 18.22 2.77
C SER A 425 -3.71 18.22 1.71
N SER A 426 -2.78 19.16 1.79
CA SER A 426 -1.63 19.19 0.88
C SER A 426 -0.81 17.91 0.96
N GLU A 427 -0.40 17.38 -0.19
CA GLU A 427 0.38 16.14 -0.32
C GLU A 427 -0.33 14.87 0.20
N SER A 428 -1.66 14.92 0.38
CA SER A 428 -2.45 13.77 0.80
C SER A 428 -2.93 12.89 -0.36
N SER A 429 -2.74 13.35 -1.60
CA SER A 429 -3.10 12.58 -2.80
C SER A 429 -1.95 11.68 -3.26
N GLU A 430 -2.30 10.47 -3.67
CA GLU A 430 -1.37 9.59 -4.39
C GLU A 430 -1.43 9.89 -5.88
N TYR A 431 -0.33 9.70 -6.60
CA TYR A 431 -0.31 9.80 -8.05
C TYR A 431 0.37 8.60 -8.72
N TYR A 432 -0.12 8.26 -9.91
CA TYR A 432 0.49 7.27 -10.80
C TYR A 432 0.70 7.89 -12.17
N LEU A 433 1.86 7.63 -12.77
CA LEU A 433 2.26 8.16 -14.06
C LEU A 433 2.39 7.03 -15.08
N ASP A 434 1.68 7.15 -16.20
CA ASP A 434 1.88 6.33 -17.39
C ASP A 434 2.44 7.17 -18.55
N MET A 435 3.57 6.71 -19.09
CA MET A 435 4.30 7.29 -20.24
C MET A 435 4.49 6.27 -21.37
N SER A 436 3.80 5.13 -21.31
CA SER A 436 3.96 4.03 -22.28
C SER A 436 3.55 4.42 -23.71
N ASN A 437 2.67 5.42 -23.85
CA ASN A 437 2.23 5.91 -25.14
C ASN A 437 3.15 7.02 -25.70
N LYS A 438 3.40 6.99 -27.02
CA LYS A 438 4.22 7.99 -27.71
C LYS A 438 3.41 9.28 -27.87
N GLY A 439 3.65 10.27 -27.02
CA GLY A 439 3.15 11.64 -27.18
C GLY A 439 2.39 12.21 -25.99
N PHE A 440 1.93 11.37 -25.06
CA PHE A 440 1.15 11.81 -23.90
C PHE A 440 1.68 11.24 -22.58
N ALA A 441 1.52 12.02 -21.52
CA ALA A 441 1.63 11.62 -20.14
C ALA A 441 0.23 11.49 -19.55
N ARG A 442 -0.05 10.37 -18.86
CA ARG A 442 -1.30 10.15 -18.14
C ARG A 442 -1.01 10.12 -16.64
N LEU A 443 -1.60 11.06 -15.92
CA LEU A 443 -1.50 11.17 -14.47
C LEU A 443 -2.83 10.76 -13.85
N TYR A 444 -2.78 9.76 -12.98
CA TYR A 444 -3.92 9.35 -12.17
C TYR A 444 -3.68 9.84 -10.75
N PHE A 445 -4.52 10.74 -10.26
CA PHE A 445 -4.50 11.23 -8.88
C PHE A 445 -5.63 10.57 -8.08
N SER A 446 -5.28 9.93 -6.98
CA SER A 446 -6.22 9.36 -6.00
C SER A 446 -6.24 10.30 -4.80
N VAL A 447 -7.30 11.12 -4.71
CA VAL A 447 -7.40 12.23 -3.76
C VAL A 447 -8.37 11.85 -2.67
N LEU A 448 -7.94 11.87 -1.41
CA LEU A 448 -8.84 11.68 -0.27
C LEU A 448 -9.76 12.88 -0.12
N VAL A 449 -11.05 12.62 0.09
CA VAL A 449 -12.07 13.65 0.30
C VAL A 449 -12.80 13.41 1.62
N SER A 450 -13.30 14.49 2.21
CA SER A 450 -14.17 14.41 3.40
C SER A 450 -15.56 13.91 3.02
N ASP A 451 -16.22 13.16 3.90
CA ASP A 451 -17.53 12.51 3.67
C ASP A 451 -18.69 13.48 3.31
N SER A 452 -18.48 14.80 3.40
CA SER A 452 -19.44 15.87 3.05
C SER A 452 -19.21 16.52 1.69
N PHE A 453 -18.38 15.91 0.83
CA PHE A 453 -18.01 16.54 -0.43
C PHE A 453 -19.15 16.48 -1.47
N SER A 454 -19.65 17.64 -1.87
CA SER A 454 -20.48 17.82 -3.07
C SER A 454 -19.94 19.00 -3.86
N VAL A 455 -19.03 18.75 -4.79
CA VAL A 455 -18.62 19.83 -5.71
C VAL A 455 -19.42 19.73 -6.98
N ASN A 456 -20.16 20.80 -7.23
CA ASN A 456 -20.66 21.13 -8.55
C ASN A 456 -19.46 21.50 -9.43
N LEU A 457 -18.77 20.48 -9.94
CA LEU A 457 -17.54 20.63 -10.70
C LEU A 457 -17.86 21.19 -12.09
N ASN A 458 -17.48 22.44 -12.34
CA ASN A 458 -17.42 22.94 -13.70
C ASN A 458 -16.19 22.34 -14.40
N LEU A 459 -16.40 21.20 -15.06
CA LEU A 459 -15.36 20.50 -15.81
C LEU A 459 -14.69 21.38 -16.88
N GLN A 460 -15.38 22.39 -17.42
CA GLN A 460 -14.80 23.30 -18.40
C GLN A 460 -13.79 24.24 -17.75
N SER A 461 -14.14 24.86 -16.61
CA SER A 461 -13.21 25.69 -15.84
C SER A 461 -11.98 24.90 -15.42
N LEU A 462 -12.16 23.65 -14.99
CA LEU A 462 -11.04 22.78 -14.63
C LEU A 462 -10.11 22.48 -15.82
N LYS A 463 -10.68 22.23 -17.00
CA LYS A 463 -9.88 22.04 -18.23
C LYS A 463 -9.06 23.29 -18.54
N ASP A 464 -9.66 24.47 -18.38
CA ASP A 464 -9.00 25.73 -18.66
C ASP A 464 -7.89 26.03 -17.63
N ASP A 465 -8.12 25.75 -16.35
CA ASP A 465 -7.10 25.83 -15.30
C ASP A 465 -5.93 24.88 -15.59
N ILE A 466 -6.21 23.62 -15.94
CA ILE A 466 -5.17 22.64 -16.29
C ILE A 466 -4.36 23.11 -17.51
N ARG A 467 -5.00 23.67 -18.54
CA ARG A 467 -4.30 24.24 -19.71
C ARG A 467 -3.31 25.33 -19.32
N VAL A 468 -3.66 26.17 -18.34
CA VAL A 468 -2.77 27.22 -17.81
C VAL A 468 -1.61 26.61 -17.00
N LEU A 469 -1.85 25.51 -16.27
CA LEU A 469 -0.82 24.86 -15.44
C LEU A 469 0.22 24.09 -16.25
N ILE A 470 -0.12 23.60 -17.45
CA ILE A 470 0.73 22.72 -18.27
C ILE A 470 1.58 23.47 -19.30
N ARG A 471 1.92 24.74 -19.05
CA ARG A 471 2.79 25.53 -19.95
C ARG A 471 4.10 24.80 -20.21
N ASP A 472 4.69 25.03 -21.39
CA ASP A 472 5.92 24.36 -21.80
C ASP A 472 7.04 24.60 -20.77
N TRP A 473 7.77 23.55 -20.38
CA TRP A 473 8.85 23.66 -19.38
C TRP A 473 9.95 24.64 -19.83
N ARG A 474 10.26 24.67 -21.13
CA ARG A 474 11.24 25.58 -21.72
C ARG A 474 10.70 27.02 -21.74
N GLU A 475 9.41 27.22 -21.96
CA GLU A 475 8.80 28.54 -21.77
C GLU A 475 8.88 28.99 -20.30
N GLN A 476 8.67 28.08 -19.34
CA GLN A 476 8.81 28.39 -17.92
C GLN A 476 10.26 28.70 -17.53
N LEU A 477 11.25 27.92 -18.00
CA LEU A 477 12.67 28.20 -17.82
C LEU A 477 13.07 29.53 -18.47
N ARG A 478 12.54 29.82 -19.66
CA ARG A 478 12.74 31.10 -20.34
C ARG A 478 12.22 32.23 -19.48
N ASP A 479 10.96 32.16 -19.05
CA ASP A 479 10.35 33.18 -18.20
C ASP A 479 11.18 33.42 -16.93
N ARG A 480 11.72 32.36 -16.31
CA ARG A 480 12.64 32.46 -15.16
C ARG A 480 13.95 33.15 -15.49
N ILE A 481 14.70 32.68 -16.50
CA ILE A 481 15.96 33.30 -16.93
C ILE A 481 15.76 34.80 -17.21
N PHE A 482 14.64 35.16 -17.84
CA PHE A 482 14.29 36.54 -18.18
C PHE A 482 13.75 37.38 -17.02
N SER A 483 13.33 36.77 -15.91
CA SER A 483 12.84 37.47 -14.70
C SER A 483 13.80 37.39 -13.51
N SER A 484 14.88 36.61 -13.64
CA SER A 484 15.88 36.42 -12.60
C SER A 484 16.86 37.58 -12.53
N GLU A 485 17.18 38.00 -11.30
CA GLU A 485 18.27 38.95 -11.04
C GLU A 485 19.65 38.27 -11.06
N LEU A 486 19.71 36.94 -11.21
CA LEU A 486 20.95 36.17 -11.20
C LEU A 486 21.76 36.33 -12.50
N PHE A 487 21.13 36.74 -13.60
CA PHE A 487 21.76 36.81 -14.92
C PHE A 487 21.84 38.25 -15.42
N ASP A 488 23.07 38.75 -15.60
CA ASP A 488 23.30 40.08 -16.20
C ASP A 488 22.85 40.15 -17.68
N SER A 489 22.81 39.00 -18.37
CA SER A 489 22.45 38.89 -19.78
C SER A 489 21.51 37.69 -20.03
N PRO A 490 20.20 37.82 -19.73
CA PRO A 490 19.23 36.74 -19.90
C PRO A 490 19.14 36.18 -21.32
N HIS A 491 19.34 37.04 -22.33
CA HIS A 491 19.32 36.64 -23.74
C HIS A 491 20.49 35.71 -24.10
N GLU A 492 21.69 35.96 -23.60
CA GLU A 492 22.85 35.09 -23.84
C GLU A 492 22.68 33.76 -23.11
N MET A 493 22.21 33.78 -21.86
CA MET A 493 21.92 32.56 -21.10
C MET A 493 20.90 31.68 -21.82
N TRP A 494 19.80 32.27 -22.32
CA TRP A 494 18.81 31.51 -23.09
C TRP A 494 19.38 30.91 -24.37
N ASN A 495 20.21 31.65 -25.10
CA ASN A 495 20.80 31.18 -26.36
C ASN A 495 21.75 30.00 -26.15
N VAL A 496 22.48 29.96 -25.02
CA VAL A 496 23.44 28.90 -24.71
C VAL A 496 22.76 27.70 -24.05
N TYR A 497 21.90 27.93 -23.05
CA TYR A 497 21.41 26.89 -22.16
C TYR A 497 19.93 26.53 -22.35
N GLY A 498 19.12 27.37 -23.01
CA GLY A 498 17.69 27.13 -23.20
C GLY A 498 17.36 25.80 -23.89
N HIS A 499 18.33 25.24 -24.63
CA HIS A 499 18.26 23.92 -25.26
C HIS A 499 19.29 22.88 -24.79
N ALA A 500 20.10 23.19 -23.79
CA ALA A 500 21.19 22.32 -23.32
C ALA A 500 20.70 21.13 -22.48
N PHE A 501 19.58 21.26 -21.77
CA PHE A 501 19.05 20.20 -20.92
C PHE A 501 18.42 19.06 -21.72
N GLY A 502 18.90 17.83 -21.46
CA GLY A 502 18.36 16.60 -22.04
C GLY A 502 16.98 16.23 -21.48
N GLU A 503 16.23 15.38 -22.20
CA GLU A 503 14.85 15.04 -21.83
C GLU A 503 14.68 14.47 -20.42
N ASP A 504 15.63 13.65 -19.94
CA ASP A 504 15.50 13.02 -18.63
C ASP A 504 15.70 14.01 -17.49
N TYR A 505 16.56 15.01 -17.71
CA TYR A 505 16.74 16.13 -16.78
C TYR A 505 15.45 16.95 -16.70
N VAL A 506 14.90 17.36 -17.86
CA VAL A 506 13.64 18.12 -17.95
C VAL A 506 12.47 17.40 -17.26
N LYS A 507 12.40 16.07 -17.34
CA LYS A 507 11.34 15.28 -16.69
C LYS A 507 11.45 15.28 -15.16
N LEU A 508 12.66 15.20 -14.63
CA LEU A 508 12.91 14.98 -13.21
C LEU A 508 13.04 16.28 -12.42
N GLN A 509 13.60 17.33 -13.02
CA GLN A 509 14.01 18.55 -12.33
C GLN A 509 13.01 19.70 -12.53
N ARG A 510 12.98 20.60 -11.54
CA ARG A 510 12.18 21.82 -11.60
C ARG A 510 12.90 22.93 -12.37
N THR A 511 12.16 23.94 -12.84
CA THR A 511 12.77 25.05 -13.59
C THR A 511 13.64 25.97 -12.74
N ASP A 512 13.47 26.00 -11.41
CA ASP A 512 14.34 26.74 -10.48
C ASP A 512 15.62 25.99 -10.12
N GLU A 513 15.59 24.65 -10.10
CA GLU A 513 16.80 23.83 -9.99
C GLU A 513 17.64 23.98 -11.26
N ALA A 514 16.98 23.98 -12.43
CA ALA A 514 17.62 24.24 -13.72
C ALA A 514 18.09 25.69 -13.94
N GLU A 515 17.61 26.63 -13.12
CA GLU A 515 18.10 28.01 -13.10
C GLU A 515 19.41 28.12 -12.31
N GLN A 516 19.59 27.25 -11.33
CA GLN A 516 20.82 27.17 -10.51
C GLN A 516 21.91 26.35 -11.19
N ASP A 517 21.53 25.25 -11.84
CA ASP A 517 22.40 24.38 -12.64
C ASP A 517 22.84 25.03 -13.96
#